data_AF-A0A3C1VFK1-F1
#
_entry.id   AF-A0A3C1VFK1-F1
#
_cell.length_a   1.000
_cell.length_b   1.000
_cell.length_c   1.000
_cell.angle_alpha   90.00
_cell.angle_beta   90.00
_cell.angle_gamma   90.00
#
_symmetry.space_group_name_H-M   'P 1'
#
loop_
_entity.id
_entity.type
_entity.pdbx_description
1 polymer ?
#
loop_
_entity_poly.entity_id
_entity_poly.type
_entity_poly.pdbx_seq_one_letter_code
_entity_poly.pdbx_strand_id
1 'polypeptide(L)' 'STLNSQLSTCFIIAHAKIPAGFGAENVSVIPHDAAAFARALYAELHRCDAAGAKLIVVEAPPDLPEWSGIADRLGRAAA' A
#
# COMPACT_ATOMS: atom_id res chain seq x y z
N SER A 1 5.29 -21.25 14.33
CA SER A 1 5.09 -19.99 15.08
C SER A 1 5.62 -18.73 14.37
N THR A 2 6.50 -18.84 13.37
CA THR A 2 7.09 -17.69 12.64
C THR A 2 6.20 -17.06 11.56
N LEU A 3 5.37 -17.86 10.86
CA LEU A 3 4.47 -17.35 9.82
C LEU A 3 3.47 -16.30 10.35
N ASN A 4 2.90 -16.53 11.54
CA ASN A 4 1.92 -15.62 12.12
C ASN A 4 2.53 -14.25 12.47
N SER A 5 3.80 -14.21 12.89
CA SER A 5 4.52 -12.96 13.19
C SER A 5 4.97 -12.22 11.94
N GLN A 6 5.31 -12.91 10.84
CA GLN A 6 5.65 -12.25 9.58
C GLN A 6 4.43 -11.57 8.94
N LEU A 7 3.26 -12.20 9.02
CA LEU A 7 2.01 -11.62 8.51
C LEU A 7 1.57 -10.38 9.31
N SER A 8 1.91 -10.27 10.61
CA SER A 8 1.62 -9.08 11.43
C SER A 8 2.41 -7.82 11.03
N THR A 9 3.40 -7.94 10.14
CA THR A 9 4.27 -6.82 9.73
C THR A 9 4.23 -6.55 8.22
N CYS A 10 3.34 -7.22 7.50
CA CYS A 10 3.10 -7.05 6.08
C CYS A 10 1.79 -6.28 5.89
N PHE A 11 1.85 -5.10 5.26
CA PHE A 11 0.70 -4.24 5.00
C PHE A 11 0.36 -4.20 3.51
N ILE A 12 -0.92 -4.08 3.19
CA ILE A 12 -1.42 -4.00 1.82
C ILE A 12 -2.21 -2.71 1.63
N ILE A 13 -1.87 -1.97 0.58
CA ILE A 13 -2.57 -0.76 0.17
C ILE A 13 -3.21 -1.05 -1.19
N ALA A 14 -4.54 -1.12 -1.23
CA ALA A 14 -5.31 -1.42 -2.44
C ALA A 14 -6.29 -0.29 -2.76
N HIS A 15 -6.72 -0.18 -4.02
CA HIS A 15 -7.72 0.81 -4.45
C HIS A 15 -8.69 0.29 -5.52
N ALA A 16 -8.47 -0.90 -6.08
CA ALA A 16 -9.39 -1.55 -7.00
C ALA A 16 -9.56 -3.06 -6.72
N LYS A 17 -8.52 -3.75 -6.26
CA LYS A 17 -8.58 -5.20 -5.98
C LYS A 17 -8.12 -5.51 -4.56
N ILE A 18 -9.04 -6.00 -3.74
CA ILE A 18 -8.73 -6.48 -2.39
C ILE A 18 -8.30 -7.94 -2.49
N PRO A 19 -7.04 -8.28 -2.16
CA PRO A 19 -6.57 -9.66 -2.25
C PRO A 19 -7.23 -10.52 -1.17
N ALA A 20 -7.87 -11.62 -1.58
CA ALA A 20 -8.38 -12.62 -0.66
C ALA A 20 -7.19 -13.37 -0.01
N GLY A 21 -7.28 -13.64 1.29
CA GLY A 21 -6.28 -14.43 2.03
C GLY A 21 -5.32 -13.62 2.92
N PHE A 22 -5.45 -12.29 2.97
CA PHE A 22 -4.76 -11.44 3.96
C PHE A 22 -5.66 -11.07 5.12
N GLY A 23 -5.07 -10.93 6.31
CA GLY A 23 -5.77 -10.45 7.50
C GLY A 23 -6.26 -9.01 7.28
N ALA A 24 -7.54 -8.76 7.55
CA ALA A 24 -8.17 -7.46 7.33
C ALA A 24 -7.51 -6.33 8.13
N GLU A 25 -6.83 -6.66 9.23
CA GLU A 25 -6.09 -5.72 10.07
C GLU A 25 -4.93 -5.02 9.36
N ASN A 26 -4.42 -5.61 8.28
CA ASN A 26 -3.27 -5.10 7.54
C ASN A 26 -3.59 -4.68 6.11
N VAL A 27 -4.89 -4.60 5.75
CA VAL A 27 -5.34 -4.17 4.42
C VAL A 27 -5.99 -2.81 4.52
N SER A 28 -5.42 -1.83 3.82
CA SER A 28 -5.98 -0.49 3.65
C SER A 28 -6.55 -0.34 2.24
N VAL A 29 -7.80 0.10 2.15
CA VAL A 29 -8.47 0.39 0.88
C VAL A 29 -8.57 1.91 0.74
N ILE A 30 -7.86 2.47 -0.23
CA ILE A 30 -7.74 3.91 -0.43
C ILE A 30 -8.49 4.39 -1.69
N PRO A 31 -8.83 5.68 -1.80
CA PRO A 31 -9.68 6.18 -2.88
C PRO A 31 -9.11 5.95 -4.28
N HIS A 32 -10.00 5.67 -5.24
CA HIS A 32 -9.68 5.52 -6.66
C HIS A 32 -9.73 6.87 -7.42
N ASP A 33 -9.00 7.85 -6.90
CA ASP A 33 -8.77 9.17 -7.51
C ASP A 33 -7.32 9.54 -7.27
N ALA A 34 -6.57 10.02 -8.27
CA ALA A 34 -5.12 10.16 -8.14
C ALA A 34 -4.69 11.08 -6.98
N ALA A 35 -5.36 12.23 -6.80
CA ALA A 35 -5.01 13.19 -5.75
C ALA A 35 -5.41 12.67 -4.36
N ALA A 36 -6.58 12.06 -4.23
CA ALA A 36 -7.02 11.43 -2.99
C ALA A 36 -6.17 10.20 -2.64
N PHE A 37 -5.79 9.40 -3.63
CA PHE A 37 -4.89 8.26 -3.51
C PHE A 37 -3.54 8.69 -2.99
N ALA A 38 -2.92 9.71 -3.58
CA ALA A 38 -1.61 10.18 -3.13
C ALA A 38 -1.62 10.60 -1.65
N ARG A 39 -2.65 11.34 -1.21
CA ARG A 39 -2.79 11.75 0.19
C ARG A 39 -2.99 10.55 1.12
N ALA A 40 -3.86 9.63 0.75
CA ALA A 40 -4.14 8.43 1.53
C ALA A 40 -2.92 7.50 1.60
N LEU A 41 -2.20 7.33 0.49
CA LEU A 41 -0.96 6.56 0.41
C LEU A 41 0.08 7.09 1.41
N TYR A 42 0.32 8.42 1.46
CA TYR A 42 1.29 8.95 2.41
C TYR A 42 0.88 8.74 3.87
N ALA A 43 -0.40 8.93 4.18
CA ALA A 43 -0.90 8.68 5.52
C ALA A 43 -0.75 7.20 5.93
N GLU A 44 -0.97 6.29 4.99
CA GLU A 44 -0.81 4.85 5.18
C GLU A 44 0.65 4.46 5.38
N LEU A 45 1.56 4.95 4.51
CA LEU A 45 3.00 4.71 4.64
C LEU A 45 3.53 5.17 6.00
N HIS A 46 3.13 6.36 6.47
CA HIS A 46 3.51 6.83 7.80
C HIS A 46 2.99 5.95 8.93
N ARG A 47 1.80 5.35 8.77
CA ARG A 47 1.27 4.41 9.76
C ARG A 47 2.02 3.09 9.75
N CYS A 48 2.37 2.58 8.56
CA CYS A 48 3.21 1.40 8.40
C CYS A 48 4.59 1.60 9.03
N ASP A 49 5.22 2.78 8.82
CA ASP A 49 6.50 3.13 9.45
C ASP A 49 6.38 3.12 10.98
N ALA A 50 5.35 3.75 11.54
CA ALA A 50 5.09 3.76 12.98
C ALA A 50 4.80 2.36 13.55
N ALA A 51 4.22 1.47 12.75
CA ALA A 51 3.95 0.08 13.11
C ALA A 51 5.17 -0.85 12.94
N GLY A 52 6.30 -0.36 12.42
CA GLY A 52 7.48 -1.17 12.15
C GLY A 52 7.28 -2.19 11.04
N ALA A 53 6.52 -1.81 10.00
CA ALA A 53 6.27 -2.66 8.84
C ALA A 53 7.57 -3.17 8.22
N LYS A 54 7.63 -4.47 7.92
CA LYS A 54 8.77 -5.10 7.25
C LYS A 54 8.55 -5.23 5.75
N LEU A 55 7.30 -5.17 5.32
CA LEU A 55 6.89 -5.22 3.92
C LEU A 55 5.62 -4.41 3.75
N ILE A 56 5.57 -3.60 2.70
CA ILE A 56 4.38 -2.90 2.27
C ILE A 56 4.16 -3.26 0.80
N VAL A 57 2.99 -3.82 0.51
CA VAL A 57 2.56 -4.14 -0.84
C VAL A 57 1.55 -3.09 -1.27
N VAL A 58 1.81 -2.42 -2.38
CA VAL A 58 0.91 -1.40 -2.94
C VAL A 58 0.38 -1.93 -4.27
N GLU A 59 -0.93 -1.88 -4.47
CA GLU A 59 -1.53 -2.15 -5.78
C GLU A 59 -0.97 -1.16 -6.81
N ALA A 60 -0.60 -1.68 -7.98
CA ALA A 60 -0.01 -0.88 -9.04
C ALA A 60 -1.01 0.19 -9.51
N PRO A 61 -0.60 1.48 -9.58
CA PRO A 61 -1.43 2.53 -10.13
C PRO A 61 -1.88 2.24 -11.58
N PRO A 62 -3.03 2.78 -12.03
CA PRO A 62 -3.42 2.77 -13.42
C PRO A 62 -2.38 3.44 -14.32
N ASP A 63 -2.24 2.95 -15.55
CA ASP A 63 -1.37 3.55 -16.58
C ASP A 63 -2.07 4.74 -17.24
N LEU A 64 -2.20 5.84 -16.48
CA LEU A 64 -2.84 7.08 -16.89
C LEU A 64 -2.00 8.30 -16.44
N PRO A 65 -2.00 9.42 -17.18
CA PRO A 65 -1.11 10.55 -16.94
C PRO A 65 -1.16 11.13 -15.52
N GLU A 66 -2.35 11.21 -14.92
CA GLU A 66 -2.57 11.73 -13.57
C GLU A 66 -1.96 10.85 -12.47
N TRP A 67 -1.60 9.60 -12.78
CA TRP A 67 -0.94 8.66 -11.86
C TRP A 67 0.57 8.58 -12.04
N SER A 68 1.12 9.17 -13.10
CA SER A 68 2.54 9.07 -13.45
C SER A 68 3.49 9.43 -12.29
N GLY A 69 3.21 10.51 -11.56
CA GLY A 69 4.01 10.92 -10.41
C GLY A 69 3.93 9.95 -9.22
N ILE A 70 2.79 9.26 -9.06
CA ILE A 70 2.61 8.23 -8.02
C ILE A 70 3.40 6.98 -8.41
N ALA A 71 3.27 6.53 -9.66
CA ALA A 71 3.97 5.35 -10.18
C ALA A 71 5.50 5.52 -10.13
N ASP A 72 6.01 6.69 -10.55
CA ASP A 72 7.42 7.03 -10.49
C ASP A 72 7.98 6.98 -9.06
N ARG A 73 7.23 7.55 -8.09
CA ARG A 73 7.65 7.50 -6.68
C ARG A 73 7.64 6.09 -6.12
N LEU A 74 6.62 5.29 -6.41
CA LEU A 74 6.55 3.89 -5.98
C LEU A 74 7.68 3.06 -6.59
N GLY A 75 8.01 3.27 -7.86
CA GLY A 75 9.13 2.62 -8.53
C GLY A 75 10.48 2.90 -7.86
N ARG A 76 10.73 4.17 -7.48
CA ARG A 76 11.93 4.52 -6.70
C ARG A 76 11.96 3.91 -5.30
N ALA A 77 10.81 3.78 -4.66
CA ALA A 77 10.71 3.22 -3.32
C ALA A 77 10.90 1.69 -3.29
N ALA A 78 10.64 1.00 -4.40
CA ALA A 78 10.75 -0.45 -4.52
C ALA A 78 12.13 -0.94 -5.00
N ALA A 79 13.02 -0.03 -5.41
CA ALA A 79 14.35 -0.32 -5.95
C ALA A 79 15.40 -0.63 -4.87
#